data_AF-A0A1G4JXX1-F1
#
_entry.id   AF-A0A1G4JXX1-F1
#
_cell.length_a   1.000
_cell.length_b   1.000
_cell.length_c   1.000
_cell.angle_alpha   90.00
_cell.angle_beta   90.00
_cell.angle_gamma   90.00
#
_symmetry.space_group_name_H-M   'P 1'
#
loop_
_entity.id
_entity.type
_entity.pdbx_description
1 polymer ?
#
loop_
_entity_poly.entity_id
_entity_poly.type
_entity_poly.pdbx_seq_one_letter_code
_entity_poly.pdbx_strand_id
1 'polypeptide(L)'
;MDVAEGSRVLGDPNASQNTQNSSKLLACPVCGEETVDLLQLNNHLDLIHGLGDEPSRGQKSQKVGSKAHNAPGKHKVQPSKPKFELKRDHWATIISDRSRCHKCHVKLTRSTGMINCRKCGRLFCMRHCKNAIRLNTNAEYDPKGGEWCWCCRSCAQEKPGYNDFGTCYSRTHEFNQLRSSRTEDRQLQQLQLENRFVRLMNGILRLHAKYQGSLLASLKLPVEVTQFEKSVVPWTPDPFAFACCLCARKFGITSRKHHCRLCGKVVCDNTDTNCSNQIPVTSLVNAASDLPISSTASLNLPEIETQVRVCSSCVQSIFRKRKFEKELGMPLTNIFQLYERMRTYASLILSTVASLKSTSQEARKSANSNTVNVTASEESNLSKTRRRMVGAFSAYDKLTKQLLKEVPRNESEKRIQSAIIAQASAFILENMLPLRNLTADLASKSADPEVSQAQSSPSYENSLTIKEIKDYRTQLMVIEEQKFLVEDMIAQATKQRKFDEASVLSKNLEELKSQSDKLASLLGGEGFK
;
A
#
# COMPACT_ATOMS: atom_id res chain seq x y z
N MET A 1 20.84 34.55 -15.05
CA MET A 1 21.70 33.42 -14.62
C MET A 1 21.38 32.29 -15.55
N ASP A 2 22.17 32.25 -16.62
CA ASP A 2 21.93 31.49 -17.84
C ASP A 2 22.14 30.00 -17.63
N VAL A 3 21.25 29.23 -18.26
CA VAL A 3 21.26 27.78 -18.34
C VAL A 3 22.08 27.43 -19.58
N ALA A 4 23.25 26.81 -19.40
CA ALA A 4 24.10 26.37 -20.48
C ALA A 4 23.60 25.04 -21.06
N GLU A 5 23.18 25.07 -22.33
CA GLU A 5 22.97 23.91 -23.18
C GLU A 5 24.31 23.28 -23.57
N GLY A 6 24.47 21.98 -23.30
CA GLY A 6 25.62 21.19 -23.75
C GLY A 6 25.35 20.57 -25.13
N SER A 7 26.07 21.06 -26.14
CA SER A 7 26.00 20.63 -27.54
C SER A 7 26.33 19.14 -27.76
N ARG A 8 25.47 18.48 -28.54
CA ARG A 8 25.70 17.15 -29.13
C ARG A 8 26.65 17.28 -30.31
N VAL A 9 27.79 16.59 -30.26
CA VAL A 9 28.69 16.43 -31.42
C VAL A 9 28.26 15.19 -32.20
N LEU A 10 27.69 15.42 -33.38
CA LEU A 10 27.43 14.40 -34.41
C LEU A 10 28.71 14.23 -35.23
N GLY A 11 29.16 12.99 -35.41
CA GLY A 11 30.31 12.65 -36.25
C GLY A 11 30.00 12.80 -37.75
N ASP A 12 30.98 13.35 -38.47
CA ASP A 12 31.01 13.67 -39.90
C ASP A 12 30.97 12.39 -40.79
N PRO A 13 30.19 12.33 -41.89
CA PRO A 13 30.05 11.13 -42.73
C PRO A 13 31.17 10.87 -43.76
N ASN A 14 32.25 11.67 -43.82
CA ASN A 14 33.31 11.48 -44.82
C ASN A 14 34.68 11.16 -44.21
N ALA A 15 34.94 9.87 -43.95
CA ALA A 15 36.30 9.36 -43.79
C ALA A 15 36.39 7.96 -44.44
N SER A 16 36.73 7.96 -45.73
CA SER A 16 37.06 6.76 -46.49
C SER A 16 38.41 6.18 -46.05
N GLN A 17 38.38 4.89 -45.73
CA GLN A 17 39.42 3.86 -45.87
C GLN A 17 40.89 4.27 -45.65
N ASN A 18 41.46 3.81 -44.53
CA ASN A 18 42.82 3.26 -44.57
C ASN A 18 42.96 2.09 -43.60
N THR A 19 43.01 0.87 -44.15
CA THR A 19 43.28 -0.38 -43.45
C THR A 19 44.77 -0.54 -43.20
N GLN A 20 45.20 -0.54 -41.95
CA GLN A 20 46.39 -1.27 -41.50
C GLN A 20 46.09 -2.05 -40.21
N ASN A 21 46.26 -3.37 -40.34
CA ASN A 21 46.22 -4.36 -39.27
C ASN A 21 47.30 -4.06 -38.21
N SER A 22 46.89 -3.68 -37.01
CA SER A 22 47.61 -4.05 -35.79
C SER A 22 46.57 -4.58 -34.80
N SER A 23 46.68 -5.86 -34.46
CA SER A 23 45.85 -6.51 -33.45
C SER A 23 46.22 -5.96 -32.07
N LYS A 24 45.62 -4.83 -31.70
CA LYS A 24 45.81 -4.20 -30.40
C LYS A 24 45.02 -4.99 -29.36
N LEU A 25 45.71 -5.80 -28.57
CA LEU A 25 45.15 -6.49 -27.42
C LEU A 25 44.51 -5.46 -26.47
N LEU A 26 43.31 -5.78 -25.98
CA LEU A 26 42.53 -4.92 -25.10
C LEU A 26 42.62 -5.46 -23.67
N ALA A 27 43.25 -4.69 -22.78
CA ALA A 27 43.36 -5.08 -21.38
C ALA A 27 42.07 -4.79 -20.60
N CYS A 28 41.65 -5.73 -19.77
CA CYS A 28 40.57 -5.54 -18.82
C CYS A 28 40.92 -4.43 -17.81
N PRO A 29 40.08 -3.39 -17.64
CA PRO A 29 40.36 -2.30 -16.71
C PRO A 29 40.22 -2.69 -15.24
N VAL A 30 39.65 -3.87 -14.92
CA VAL A 30 39.42 -4.33 -13.55
C VAL A 30 40.54 -5.25 -13.05
N CYS A 31 41.07 -6.12 -13.92
CA CYS A 31 42.09 -7.11 -13.53
C CYS A 31 43.35 -7.11 -14.41
N GLY A 32 43.37 -6.35 -15.51
CA GLY A 32 44.51 -6.24 -16.42
C GLY A 32 44.63 -7.37 -17.46
N GLU A 33 43.70 -8.35 -17.49
CA GLU A 33 43.77 -9.47 -18.42
C GLU A 33 43.55 -9.02 -19.88
N GLU A 34 44.47 -9.39 -20.78
CA GLU A 34 44.44 -8.99 -22.19
C GLU A 34 43.49 -9.86 -23.02
N THR A 35 42.65 -9.22 -23.83
CA THR A 35 41.65 -9.86 -24.68
C THR A 35 41.83 -9.46 -26.13
N VAL A 36 41.45 -10.34 -27.05
CA VAL A 36 41.82 -10.20 -28.47
C VAL A 36 40.89 -9.24 -29.21
N ASP A 37 39.67 -9.04 -28.72
CA ASP A 37 38.70 -8.10 -29.26
C ASP A 37 37.73 -7.58 -28.20
N LEU A 38 36.97 -6.54 -28.55
CA LEU A 38 35.97 -5.90 -27.67
C LEU A 38 34.87 -6.88 -27.22
N LEU A 39 34.57 -7.93 -28.00
CA LEU A 39 33.56 -8.92 -27.64
C LEU A 39 34.06 -9.82 -26.51
N GLN A 40 35.31 -10.26 -26.58
CA GLN A 40 35.97 -11.03 -25.54
C GLN A 40 36.18 -10.20 -24.28
N LEU A 41 36.54 -8.92 -24.41
CA LEU A 41 36.63 -8.01 -23.27
C LEU A 41 35.28 -7.89 -22.54
N ASN A 42 34.19 -7.65 -23.29
CA ASN A 42 32.86 -7.52 -22.70
C ASN A 42 32.39 -8.83 -22.05
N ASN A 43 32.67 -9.98 -22.68
CA ASN A 43 32.36 -11.29 -22.08
C ASN A 43 33.17 -11.53 -20.78
N HIS A 44 34.44 -11.17 -20.76
CA HIS A 44 35.27 -11.26 -19.56
C HIS A 44 34.74 -10.35 -18.44
N LEU A 45 34.37 -9.11 -18.76
CA LEU A 45 33.76 -8.16 -17.82
C LEU A 45 32.44 -8.67 -17.25
N ASP A 46 31.61 -9.29 -18.07
CA ASP A 46 30.32 -9.83 -17.64
C ASP A 46 30.46 -11.11 -16.80
N LEU A 47 31.33 -12.04 -17.19
CA LEU A 47 31.46 -13.36 -16.56
C LEU A 47 32.38 -13.39 -15.33
N ILE A 48 33.50 -12.65 -15.36
CA ILE A 48 34.48 -12.63 -14.27
C ILE A 48 34.15 -11.55 -13.25
N HIS A 49 33.66 -10.39 -13.71
CA HIS A 49 33.36 -9.24 -12.85
C HIS A 49 31.86 -9.01 -12.61
N GLY A 50 30.99 -9.83 -13.20
CA GLY A 50 29.55 -9.80 -12.93
C GLY A 50 28.87 -8.50 -13.37
N LEU A 51 29.46 -7.77 -14.33
CA LEU A 51 28.94 -6.49 -14.81
C LEU A 51 27.65 -6.63 -15.64
N GLY A 52 27.33 -7.86 -16.08
CA GLY A 52 26.12 -8.21 -16.83
C GLY A 52 24.92 -8.64 -15.98
N ASP A 53 25.09 -8.83 -14.66
CA ASP A 53 24.04 -9.33 -13.77
C ASP A 53 23.36 -8.18 -12.97
N GLU A 54 22.06 -7.98 -13.21
CA GLU A 54 21.19 -7.28 -12.27
C GLU A 54 21.14 -8.07 -10.95
N PRO A 55 21.43 -7.46 -9.78
CA PRO A 55 21.53 -8.20 -8.53
C PRO A 55 20.16 -8.73 -8.11
N SER A 56 20.03 -10.05 -8.21
CA SER A 56 19.00 -10.82 -7.54
C SER A 56 19.10 -10.61 -6.03
N ARG A 57 17.98 -10.25 -5.40
CA ARG A 57 17.86 -10.08 -3.95
C ARG A 57 18.37 -11.31 -3.20
N GLY A 58 19.38 -11.11 -2.35
CA GLY A 58 19.54 -11.82 -1.09
C GLY A 58 20.58 -12.94 -1.06
N GLN A 59 21.85 -12.58 -0.90
CA GLN A 59 22.80 -13.40 -0.14
C GLN A 59 23.65 -12.50 0.76
N LYS A 60 23.71 -12.85 2.05
CA LYS A 60 24.50 -12.16 3.06
C LYS A 60 25.98 -12.51 2.84
N SER A 61 26.80 -11.54 2.43
CA SER A 61 28.25 -11.70 2.46
C SER A 61 28.75 -11.72 3.91
N GLN A 62 29.38 -12.83 4.27
CA GLN A 62 30.15 -13.01 5.50
C GLN A 62 31.30 -11.99 5.52
N LYS A 63 31.40 -11.22 6.61
CA LYS A 63 32.59 -10.41 6.90
C LYS A 63 33.73 -11.33 7.36
N VAL A 64 34.78 -11.42 6.55
CA VAL A 64 36.09 -11.93 6.95
C VAL A 64 36.70 -10.93 7.93
N GLY A 65 37.02 -11.42 9.14
CA GLY A 65 37.63 -10.63 10.20
C GLY A 65 39.13 -10.53 10.05
N SER A 66 39.64 -9.31 9.88
CA SER A 66 41.07 -9.03 9.98
C SER A 66 41.42 -8.70 11.43
N LYS A 67 42.18 -9.61 12.05
CA LYS A 67 42.87 -9.39 13.34
C LYS A 67 43.97 -8.33 13.14
N ALA A 68 43.98 -7.30 13.96
CA ALA A 68 45.12 -6.39 14.09
C ALA A 68 45.65 -6.43 15.53
N HIS A 69 46.97 -6.54 15.62
CA HIS A 69 47.78 -6.84 16.79
C HIS A 69 47.74 -5.74 17.88
N ASN A 70 47.69 -6.18 19.14
CA ASN A 70 47.95 -5.36 20.32
C ASN A 70 49.46 -5.15 20.50
N ALA A 71 49.88 -3.90 20.70
CA ALA A 71 51.17 -3.54 21.30
C ALA A 71 50.92 -2.78 22.62
N PRO A 72 51.73 -2.97 23.68
CA PRO A 72 51.43 -2.47 25.01
C PRO A 72 51.94 -1.03 25.20
N GLY A 73 51.01 -0.07 25.30
CA GLY A 73 51.29 1.32 25.65
C GLY A 73 51.28 1.53 27.16
N LYS A 74 52.39 2.06 27.70
CA LYS A 74 52.62 2.41 29.11
C LYS A 74 51.51 3.34 29.66
N HIS A 75 50.87 2.95 30.77
CA HIS A 75 49.93 3.80 31.49
C HIS A 75 50.65 4.94 32.23
N LYS A 76 50.44 6.19 31.77
CA LYS A 76 50.62 7.37 32.61
C LYS A 76 49.45 7.44 33.61
N VAL A 77 49.76 7.38 34.90
CA VAL A 77 48.80 7.63 35.98
C VAL A 77 48.34 9.09 35.88
N GLN A 78 47.05 9.30 35.55
CA GLN A 78 46.43 10.62 35.63
C GLN A 78 46.03 10.91 37.09
N PRO A 79 46.12 12.17 37.54
CA PRO A 79 45.65 12.57 38.86
C PRO A 79 44.15 12.25 39.00
N SER A 80 43.77 11.61 40.12
CA SER A 80 42.40 11.20 40.39
C SER A 80 41.49 12.42 40.39
N LYS A 81 40.55 12.48 39.44
CA LYS A 81 39.46 13.46 39.44
C LYS A 81 38.72 13.39 40.78
N PRO A 82 38.25 14.52 41.33
CA PRO A 82 37.44 14.52 42.54
C PRO A 82 36.23 13.59 42.35
N LYS A 83 35.97 12.75 43.35
CA LYS A 83 34.90 11.74 43.31
C LYS A 83 33.56 12.45 43.20
N PHE A 84 32.81 12.15 42.15
CA PHE A 84 31.47 12.72 41.95
C PHE A 84 30.53 12.33 43.09
N GLU A 85 30.03 13.33 43.81
CA GLU A 85 29.06 13.17 44.88
C GLU A 85 27.78 13.94 44.54
N LEU A 86 26.71 13.18 44.32
CA LEU A 86 25.39 13.73 44.02
C LEU A 86 24.66 14.11 45.31
N LYS A 87 24.11 15.31 45.38
CA LYS A 87 23.18 15.77 46.41
C LYS A 87 21.99 14.80 46.54
N ARG A 88 21.63 14.42 47.77
CA ARG A 88 20.59 13.41 48.05
C ARG A 88 19.44 13.92 48.92
N ASP A 89 19.42 15.20 49.26
CA ASP A 89 18.42 15.78 50.17
C ASP A 89 16.98 15.62 49.67
N HIS A 90 16.79 15.50 48.35
CA HIS A 90 15.50 15.29 47.70
C HIS A 90 15.07 13.81 47.63
N TRP A 91 15.91 12.88 48.09
CA TRP A 91 15.62 11.45 47.99
C TRP A 91 14.56 11.04 49.00
N ALA A 92 13.50 10.39 48.50
CA ALA A 92 12.49 9.80 49.36
C ALA A 92 13.10 8.74 50.29
N THR A 93 12.72 8.79 51.57
CA THR A 93 13.13 7.81 52.59
C THR A 93 12.63 6.41 52.23
N ILE A 94 13.53 5.43 52.31
CA ILE A 94 13.18 4.03 52.13
C ILE A 94 12.66 3.49 53.45
N ILE A 95 11.39 3.10 53.49
CA ILE A 95 10.77 2.45 54.63
C ILE A 95 10.62 0.98 54.27
N SER A 96 11.42 0.13 54.92
CA SER A 96 11.35 -1.32 54.75
C SER A 96 9.91 -1.79 54.92
N ASP A 97 9.44 -2.62 53.99
CA ASP A 97 8.10 -3.20 53.95
C ASP A 97 6.92 -2.30 53.52
N ARG A 98 7.10 -0.97 53.43
CA ARG A 98 6.04 -0.03 52.98
C ARG A 98 6.34 0.69 51.67
N SER A 99 7.61 0.79 51.26
CA SER A 99 7.99 1.46 50.02
C SER A 99 7.46 0.74 48.77
N ARG A 100 6.82 1.51 47.87
CA ARG A 100 6.26 1.02 46.59
C ARG A 100 6.82 1.80 45.41
N CYS A 101 6.91 1.14 44.25
CA CYS A 101 7.32 1.81 43.02
C CYS A 101 6.35 2.93 42.68
N HIS A 102 6.84 4.15 42.44
CA HIS A 102 6.00 5.28 42.07
C HIS A 102 5.23 5.10 40.75
N LYS A 103 5.70 4.22 39.84
CA LYS A 103 5.05 3.97 38.54
C LYS A 103 4.12 2.76 38.51
N CYS A 104 4.51 1.63 39.09
CA CYS A 104 3.74 0.37 39.01
C CYS A 104 3.24 -0.15 40.36
N HIS A 105 3.48 0.60 41.44
CA HIS A 105 3.00 0.32 42.80
C HIS A 105 3.39 -1.03 43.42
N VAL A 106 4.22 -1.82 42.73
CA VAL A 106 4.85 -3.05 43.25
C VAL A 106 5.68 -2.70 44.48
N LYS A 107 5.57 -3.54 45.52
CA LYS A 107 6.34 -3.45 46.77
C LYS A 107 7.83 -3.54 46.45
N LEU A 108 8.61 -2.58 46.94
CA LEU A 108 10.04 -2.52 46.69
C LEU A 108 10.80 -3.36 47.70
N THR A 109 11.51 -4.34 47.20
CA THR A 109 12.42 -5.21 47.93
C THR A 109 13.81 -5.14 47.30
N ARG A 110 14.81 -5.81 47.89
CA ARG A 110 16.14 -5.95 47.28
C ARG A 110 16.10 -6.57 45.88
N SER A 111 15.21 -7.55 45.64
CA SER A 111 15.10 -8.23 44.34
C SER A 111 14.40 -7.41 43.27
N THR A 112 13.34 -6.67 43.62
CA THR A 112 12.67 -5.77 42.68
C THR A 112 13.45 -4.47 42.43
N GLY A 113 14.37 -4.14 43.33
CA GLY A 113 15.13 -2.89 43.39
C GLY A 113 14.43 -1.83 44.22
N MET A 114 15.18 -1.18 45.11
CA MET A 114 14.78 0.00 45.89
C MET A 114 15.64 1.17 45.43
N ILE A 115 15.19 1.87 44.38
CA ILE A 115 16.05 2.81 43.66
C ILE A 115 15.40 4.20 43.64
N ASN A 116 16.07 5.18 44.24
CA ASN A 116 15.72 6.58 44.06
C ASN A 116 16.16 7.05 42.66
N CYS A 117 15.25 7.68 41.93
CA CYS A 117 15.62 8.41 40.72
C CYS A 117 16.58 9.54 41.09
N ARG A 118 17.76 9.59 40.46
CA ARG A 118 18.79 10.56 40.85
C ARG A 118 18.38 12.02 40.57
N LYS A 119 17.45 12.22 39.63
CA LYS A 119 16.88 13.54 39.31
C LYS A 119 15.72 13.96 40.23
N CYS A 120 14.65 13.17 40.31
CA CYS A 120 13.44 13.58 41.05
C CYS A 120 13.34 13.02 42.47
N GLY A 121 14.24 12.13 42.89
CA GLY A 121 14.30 11.60 44.25
C GLY A 121 13.24 10.55 44.62
N ARG A 122 12.18 10.37 43.80
CA ARG A 122 11.12 9.36 44.02
C ARG A 122 11.65 7.92 43.86
N LEU A 123 10.97 6.98 44.51
CA LEU A 123 11.32 5.54 44.55
C LEU A 123 10.74 4.74 43.38
N PHE A 124 11.57 3.86 42.81
CA PHE A 124 11.21 3.00 41.68
C PHE A 124 11.85 1.61 41.79
N CYS A 125 11.25 0.63 41.11
CA CYS A 125 11.88 -0.67 40.87
C CYS A 125 12.94 -0.59 39.74
N MET A 126 13.80 -1.60 39.62
CA MET A 126 14.83 -1.71 38.58
C MET A 126 14.26 -1.44 37.18
N ARG A 127 13.08 -1.99 36.89
CA ARG A 127 12.44 -1.87 35.57
C ARG A 127 12.02 -0.44 35.22
N HIS A 128 11.71 0.39 36.22
CA HIS A 128 11.21 1.74 36.03
C HIS A 128 12.23 2.85 36.32
N CYS A 129 13.40 2.53 36.87
CA CYS A 129 14.55 3.44 37.02
C CYS A 129 15.80 2.89 36.32
N LYS A 130 15.67 2.66 35.01
CA LYS A 130 16.70 2.09 34.12
C LYS A 130 17.17 3.04 33.02
N ASN A 131 16.78 4.31 33.06
CA ASN A 131 17.21 5.27 32.05
C ASN A 131 18.45 6.00 32.56
N ALA A 132 19.37 6.36 31.67
CA ALA A 132 20.58 7.07 32.03
C ALA A 132 20.49 8.52 31.55
N ILE A 133 20.81 9.46 32.44
CA ILE A 133 20.92 10.90 32.15
C ILE A 133 22.20 11.45 32.77
N ARG A 134 22.74 12.55 32.24
CA ARG A 134 23.90 13.24 32.83
C ARG A 134 23.42 14.32 33.80
N LEU A 135 23.88 14.27 35.04
CA LEU A 135 23.53 15.21 36.11
C LEU A 135 24.78 15.84 36.72
N ASN A 136 24.68 17.12 37.10
CA ASN A 136 25.68 17.75 37.96
C ASN A 136 25.49 17.32 39.45
N THR A 137 26.36 17.80 40.34
CA THR A 137 26.31 17.49 41.78
C THR A 137 25.00 17.92 42.45
N ASN A 138 24.30 18.93 41.91
CA ASN A 138 23.01 19.42 42.40
C ASN A 138 21.79 18.65 41.85
N ALA A 139 22.02 17.53 41.14
CA ALA A 139 20.97 16.77 40.45
C ALA A 139 20.21 17.58 39.37
N GLU A 140 20.88 18.52 38.71
CA GLU A 140 20.36 19.25 37.54
C GLU A 140 20.89 18.63 36.25
N TYR A 141 20.16 18.79 35.14
CA TYR A 141 20.59 18.26 33.84
C TYR A 141 21.86 18.96 33.38
N ASP A 142 22.93 18.21 33.15
CA ASP A 142 24.17 18.74 32.60
C ASP A 142 24.71 17.79 31.51
N PRO A 143 24.35 18.00 30.24
CA PRO A 143 24.74 17.11 29.15
C PRO A 143 26.23 17.20 28.78
N LYS A 144 26.97 18.23 29.23
CA LYS A 144 28.38 18.46 28.88
C LYS A 144 29.32 18.06 30.02
N GLY A 145 29.05 18.52 31.23
CA GLY A 145 29.89 18.32 32.42
C GLY A 145 29.38 17.29 33.42
N GLY A 146 28.11 16.86 33.32
CA GLY A 146 27.49 15.97 34.30
C GLY A 146 27.94 14.52 34.24
N GLU A 147 27.71 13.76 35.30
CA GLU A 147 27.99 12.33 35.39
C GLU A 147 26.75 11.49 35.11
N TRP A 148 26.96 10.29 34.55
CA TRP A 148 25.87 9.38 34.20
C TRP A 148 25.17 8.83 35.45
N CYS A 149 23.87 9.12 35.55
CA CYS A 149 23.02 8.77 36.67
C CYS A 149 21.75 8.06 36.21
N TRP A 150 21.31 7.06 36.98
CA TRP A 150 20.07 6.34 36.71
C TRP A 150 18.81 7.12 37.12
N CYS A 151 17.83 7.21 36.25
CA CYS A 151 16.59 7.93 36.48
C CYS A 151 15.35 7.18 35.99
N CYS A 152 14.19 7.69 36.40
CA CYS A 152 12.90 7.21 35.90
C CYS A 152 12.66 7.66 34.45
N ARG A 153 11.65 7.09 33.79
CA ARG A 153 11.33 7.41 32.39
C ARG A 153 10.93 8.86 32.19
N SER A 154 10.14 9.43 33.10
CA SER A 154 9.69 10.83 33.00
C SER A 154 10.87 11.80 32.97
N CYS A 155 11.82 11.68 33.91
CA CYS A 155 13.03 12.52 33.91
C CYS A 155 13.94 12.27 32.70
N ALA A 156 13.90 11.10 32.07
CA ALA A 156 14.66 10.87 30.84
C ALA A 156 14.04 11.62 29.64
N GLN A 157 12.71 11.65 29.57
CA GLN A 157 11.95 12.25 28.48
C GLN A 157 11.80 13.78 28.63
N GLU A 158 11.76 14.29 29.85
CA GLU A 158 11.71 15.72 30.18
C GLU A 158 13.08 16.41 30.10
N LYS A 159 14.15 15.66 29.79
CA LYS A 159 15.48 16.23 29.63
C LYS A 159 15.45 17.27 28.49
N PRO A 160 15.97 18.50 28.70
CA PRO A 160 16.14 19.47 27.63
C PRO A 160 16.89 18.86 26.45
N GLY A 161 16.33 19.01 25.24
CA GLY A 161 16.88 18.42 24.02
C GLY A 161 16.51 16.96 23.74
N TYR A 162 15.67 16.31 24.54
CA TYR A 162 15.24 14.93 24.28
C TYR A 162 14.41 14.79 22.99
N ASN A 163 13.58 15.80 22.67
CA ASN A 163 12.78 15.87 21.45
C ASN A 163 13.36 16.85 20.42
N ASP A 164 14.52 17.45 20.68
CA ASP A 164 15.18 18.26 19.68
C ASP A 164 15.73 17.31 18.62
N PHE A 165 15.39 17.56 17.36
CA PHE A 165 15.98 16.80 16.27
C PHE A 165 17.50 16.97 16.37
N GLY A 166 18.23 15.86 16.46
CA GLY A 166 19.69 15.88 16.36
C GLY A 166 20.13 16.46 15.00
N THR A 167 21.43 16.51 14.76
CA THR A 167 21.96 16.96 13.47
C THR A 167 21.44 16.05 12.34
N CYS A 168 20.69 16.61 11.39
CA CYS A 168 20.29 15.90 10.17
C CYS A 168 21.37 16.11 9.10
N TYR A 169 21.73 15.04 8.38
CA TYR A 169 22.59 15.14 7.21
C TYR A 169 21.83 14.57 6.02
N SER A 170 21.56 15.43 5.04
CA SER A 170 20.91 15.00 3.81
C SER A 170 21.85 14.13 3.00
N ARG A 171 21.43 12.90 2.70
CA ARG A 171 22.12 11.99 1.77
C ARG A 171 21.45 11.97 0.39
N THR A 172 20.63 12.97 0.09
CA THR A 172 19.84 13.03 -1.13
C THR A 172 20.73 13.14 -2.37
N HIS A 173 21.87 13.84 -2.27
CA HIS A 173 22.81 13.95 -3.38
C HIS A 173 23.43 12.59 -3.73
N GLU A 174 23.97 11.88 -2.75
CA GLU A 174 24.55 10.54 -2.95
C GLU A 174 23.50 9.54 -3.44
N PHE A 175 22.28 9.61 -2.91
CA PHE A 175 21.15 8.82 -3.41
C PHE A 175 20.85 9.13 -4.88
N ASN A 176 20.77 10.40 -5.25
CA ASN A 176 20.47 10.82 -6.63
C ASN A 176 21.57 10.35 -7.60
N GLN A 177 22.84 10.47 -7.23
CA GLN A 177 23.97 10.03 -8.06
C GLN A 177 23.95 8.51 -8.29
N LEU A 178 23.72 7.73 -7.22
CA LEU A 178 23.61 6.27 -7.35
C LEU A 178 22.37 5.86 -8.16
N ARG A 179 21.26 6.58 -7.98
CA ARG A 179 20.02 6.32 -8.69
C ARG A 179 20.10 6.71 -10.17
N SER A 180 20.74 7.81 -10.52
CA SER A 180 20.82 8.30 -11.90
C SER A 180 21.56 7.31 -12.78
N SER A 181 22.75 6.87 -12.36
CA SER A 181 23.53 5.84 -13.09
C SER A 181 22.71 4.58 -13.35
N ARG A 182 22.01 4.04 -12.34
CA ARG A 182 21.15 2.86 -12.51
C ARG A 182 19.94 3.12 -13.41
N THR A 183 19.41 4.33 -13.40
CA THR A 183 18.24 4.70 -14.22
C THR A 183 18.65 4.89 -15.68
N GLU A 184 19.78 5.53 -15.92
CA GLU A 184 20.37 5.74 -17.25
C GLU A 184 20.73 4.41 -17.91
N ASP A 185 21.38 3.49 -17.18
CA ASP A 185 21.69 2.14 -17.68
C ASP A 185 20.41 1.40 -18.10
N ARG A 186 19.39 1.45 -17.26
CA ARG A 186 18.09 0.83 -17.54
C ARG A 186 17.40 1.47 -18.75
N GLN A 187 17.47 2.79 -18.90
CA GLN A 187 16.90 3.50 -20.05
C GLN A 187 17.64 3.13 -21.34
N LEU A 188 18.97 3.03 -21.30
CA LEU A 188 19.77 2.59 -22.43
C LEU A 188 19.40 1.16 -22.86
N GLN A 189 19.30 0.23 -21.90
CA GLN A 189 18.87 -1.15 -22.18
C GLN A 189 17.47 -1.20 -22.79
N GLN A 190 16.54 -0.37 -22.29
CA GLN A 190 15.19 -0.26 -22.86
C GLN A 190 15.23 0.26 -24.30
N LEU A 191 15.99 1.33 -24.58
CA LEU A 191 16.15 1.89 -25.93
C LEU A 191 16.78 0.88 -26.90
N GLN A 192 17.80 0.14 -26.47
CA GLN A 192 18.39 -0.93 -27.28
C GLN A 192 17.35 -2.02 -27.61
N LEU A 193 16.54 -2.39 -26.62
CA LEU A 193 15.49 -3.39 -26.80
C LEU A 193 14.38 -2.91 -27.74
N GLU A 194 13.96 -1.64 -27.63
CA GLU A 194 12.99 -1.02 -28.53
C GLU A 194 13.52 -0.93 -29.96
N ASN A 195 14.79 -0.55 -30.16
CA ASN A 195 15.41 -0.55 -31.48
C ASN A 195 15.47 -1.96 -32.10
N ARG A 196 15.81 -2.99 -31.32
CA ARG A 196 15.76 -4.38 -31.78
C ARG A 196 14.35 -4.81 -32.14
N PHE A 197 13.36 -4.42 -31.34
CA PHE A 197 11.96 -4.69 -31.60
C PHE A 197 11.49 -4.05 -32.91
N VAL A 198 11.77 -2.77 -33.14
CA VAL A 198 11.45 -2.07 -34.39
C VAL A 198 12.11 -2.75 -35.58
N ARG A 199 13.40 -3.11 -35.48
CA ARG A 199 14.11 -3.84 -36.54
C ARG A 199 13.46 -5.18 -36.85
N LEU A 200 13.10 -5.93 -35.81
CA LEU A 200 12.45 -7.24 -35.94
C LEU A 200 11.09 -7.12 -36.64
N MET A 201 10.21 -6.24 -36.14
CA MET A 201 8.87 -6.06 -36.69
C MET A 201 8.94 -5.58 -38.14
N ASN A 202 9.74 -4.55 -38.43
CA ASN A 202 9.89 -4.01 -39.79
C ASN A 202 10.43 -5.05 -40.77
N GLY A 203 11.40 -5.87 -40.36
CA GLY A 203 11.92 -6.91 -41.25
C GLY A 203 10.93 -8.03 -41.50
N ILE A 204 10.17 -8.46 -40.49
CA ILE A 204 9.10 -9.45 -40.68
C ILE A 204 8.02 -8.90 -41.63
N LEU A 205 7.55 -7.66 -41.42
CA LEU A 205 6.57 -7.03 -42.30
C LEU A 205 7.08 -6.92 -43.74
N ARG A 206 8.35 -6.54 -43.94
CA ARG A 206 8.98 -6.50 -45.28
C ARG A 206 9.04 -7.88 -45.95
N LEU A 207 9.34 -8.94 -45.20
CA LEU A 207 9.35 -10.30 -45.72
C LEU A 207 7.94 -10.75 -46.14
N HIS A 208 6.93 -10.44 -45.34
CA HIS A 208 5.53 -10.69 -45.70
C HIS A 208 5.12 -9.94 -46.97
N ALA A 209 5.48 -8.66 -47.09
CA ALA A 209 5.22 -7.87 -48.30
C ALA A 209 5.93 -8.46 -49.54
N LYS A 210 7.18 -8.92 -49.39
CA LYS A 210 7.95 -9.57 -50.47
C LYS A 210 7.28 -10.84 -51.00
N TYR A 211 6.61 -11.60 -50.13
CA TYR A 211 6.00 -12.89 -50.47
C TYR A 211 4.48 -12.81 -50.67
N GLN A 212 3.87 -11.63 -50.60
CA GLN A 212 2.45 -11.41 -50.80
C GLN A 212 2.03 -11.90 -52.21
N GLY A 213 1.04 -12.78 -52.28
CA GLY A 213 0.57 -13.37 -53.55
C GLY A 213 1.53 -14.42 -54.17
N SER A 214 2.61 -14.80 -53.48
CA SER A 214 3.53 -15.84 -53.96
C SER A 214 3.04 -17.25 -53.64
N LEU A 215 3.02 -18.14 -54.64
CA LEU A 215 2.66 -19.56 -54.47
C LEU A 215 3.66 -20.35 -53.61
N LEU A 216 4.89 -19.83 -53.42
CA LEU A 216 5.94 -20.45 -52.60
C LEU A 216 6.07 -19.81 -51.21
N ALA A 217 5.17 -18.88 -50.86
CA ALA A 217 5.22 -18.16 -49.58
C ALA A 217 5.23 -19.13 -48.38
N SER A 218 4.38 -20.16 -48.39
CA SER A 218 4.26 -21.15 -47.31
C SER A 218 5.56 -21.91 -47.03
N LEU A 219 6.44 -22.06 -48.03
CA LEU A 219 7.71 -22.79 -47.91
C LEU A 219 8.88 -21.85 -47.59
N LYS A 220 9.00 -20.71 -48.29
CA LYS A 220 10.17 -19.83 -48.19
C LYS A 220 10.08 -18.81 -47.05
N LEU A 221 8.88 -18.28 -46.80
CA LEU A 221 8.69 -17.20 -45.82
C LEU A 221 9.10 -17.63 -44.39
N PRO A 222 8.70 -18.80 -43.85
CA PRO A 222 9.08 -19.20 -42.49
C PRO A 222 10.60 -19.34 -42.31
N VAL A 223 11.30 -19.81 -43.35
CA VAL A 223 12.76 -19.97 -43.34
C VAL A 223 13.45 -18.61 -43.32
N GLU A 224 13.06 -17.69 -44.20
CA GLU A 224 13.62 -16.33 -44.22
C GLU A 224 13.31 -15.56 -42.94
N VAL A 225 12.10 -15.69 -42.39
CA VAL A 225 11.72 -15.09 -41.10
C VAL A 225 12.61 -15.63 -39.98
N THR A 226 12.81 -16.95 -39.90
CA THR A 226 13.67 -17.56 -38.87
C THR A 226 15.13 -17.12 -38.99
N GLN A 227 15.66 -17.01 -40.22
CA GLN A 227 17.02 -16.50 -40.45
C GLN A 227 17.13 -15.03 -40.04
N PHE A 228 16.13 -14.22 -40.36
CA PHE A 228 16.08 -12.82 -39.98
C PHE A 228 15.96 -12.65 -38.45
N GLU A 229 15.12 -13.42 -37.77
CA GLU A 229 15.01 -13.43 -36.30
C GLU A 229 16.37 -13.62 -35.62
N LYS A 230 17.19 -14.54 -36.13
CA LYS A 230 18.54 -14.82 -35.60
C LYS A 230 19.54 -13.70 -35.91
N SER A 231 19.32 -12.92 -36.96
CA SER A 231 20.18 -11.78 -37.30
C SER A 231 19.86 -10.53 -36.48
N VAL A 232 18.67 -10.44 -35.85
CA VAL A 232 18.27 -9.29 -35.02
C VAL A 232 19.11 -9.16 -33.75
N VAL A 233 19.43 -10.28 -33.11
CA VAL A 233 20.18 -10.31 -31.85
C VAL A 233 21.00 -11.60 -31.77
N PRO A 234 22.23 -11.57 -31.24
CA PRO A 234 23.00 -12.79 -30.97
C PRO A 234 22.25 -13.68 -29.96
N TRP A 235 22.09 -14.95 -30.29
CA TRP A 235 21.44 -15.91 -29.41
C TRP A 235 22.49 -16.57 -28.51
N THR A 236 22.17 -16.70 -27.23
CA THR A 236 23.02 -17.44 -26.29
C THR A 236 23.15 -18.89 -26.78
N PRO A 237 24.37 -19.43 -26.97
CA PRO A 237 24.54 -20.80 -27.42
C PRO A 237 24.00 -21.79 -26.37
N ASP A 238 23.28 -22.80 -26.84
CA ASP A 238 22.62 -23.78 -25.98
C ASP A 238 23.53 -24.43 -24.93
N PRO A 239 24.81 -24.79 -25.22
CA PRO A 239 25.70 -25.39 -24.22
C PRO A 239 25.93 -24.51 -22.98
N PHE A 240 25.81 -23.19 -23.11
CA PHE A 240 26.02 -22.25 -22.00
C PHE A 240 24.74 -21.95 -21.21
N ALA A 241 23.58 -22.41 -21.68
CA ALA A 241 22.30 -22.21 -21.01
C ALA A 241 21.91 -23.44 -20.19
N PHE A 242 22.26 -23.46 -18.90
CA PHE A 242 21.94 -24.57 -17.99
C PHE A 242 20.56 -24.45 -17.32
N ALA A 243 20.05 -23.23 -17.18
CA ALA A 243 18.76 -22.94 -16.57
C ALA A 243 18.09 -21.73 -17.23
N CYS A 244 16.76 -21.65 -17.09
CA CYS A 244 15.97 -20.51 -17.53
C CYS A 244 16.48 -19.23 -16.85
N CYS A 245 16.84 -18.21 -17.63
CA CYS A 245 17.37 -16.96 -17.08
C CYS A 245 16.34 -16.10 -16.33
N LEU A 246 15.07 -16.52 -16.27
CA LEU A 246 13.99 -15.79 -15.60
C LEU A 246 13.50 -16.50 -14.33
N CYS A 247 13.26 -17.80 -14.39
CA CYS A 247 12.74 -18.57 -13.25
C CYS A 247 13.77 -19.54 -12.63
N ALA A 248 15.01 -19.55 -13.13
CA ALA A 248 16.11 -20.41 -12.69
C ALA A 248 15.83 -21.94 -12.76
N ARG A 249 14.76 -22.36 -13.44
CA ARG A 249 14.48 -23.78 -13.69
C ARG A 249 15.57 -24.38 -14.58
N LYS A 250 16.18 -25.47 -14.13
CA LYS A 250 17.19 -26.21 -14.91
C LYS A 250 16.57 -26.79 -16.17
N PHE A 251 17.28 -26.68 -17.28
CA PHE A 251 16.90 -27.34 -18.52
C PHE A 251 17.23 -28.83 -18.45
N GLY A 252 16.47 -29.63 -19.17
CA GLY A 252 16.59 -31.08 -19.20
C GLY A 252 15.75 -31.66 -20.31
N ILE A 253 15.40 -32.95 -20.21
CA ILE A 253 14.63 -33.64 -21.25
C ILE A 253 13.22 -33.04 -21.38
N THR A 254 12.56 -32.76 -20.26
CA THR A 254 11.19 -32.23 -20.21
C THR A 254 11.13 -30.70 -20.26
N SER A 255 12.21 -30.00 -19.92
CA SER A 255 12.29 -28.54 -19.98
C SER A 255 13.17 -28.12 -21.14
N ARG A 256 12.53 -27.82 -22.28
CA ARG A 256 13.21 -27.41 -23.50
C ARG A 256 13.69 -25.96 -23.42
N LYS A 257 14.78 -25.69 -24.15
CA LYS A 257 15.39 -24.37 -24.30
C LYS A 257 14.67 -23.58 -25.38
N HIS A 258 14.38 -22.31 -25.11
CA HIS A 258 13.76 -21.41 -26.08
C HIS A 258 14.43 -20.03 -26.05
N HIS A 259 14.87 -19.53 -27.20
CA HIS A 259 15.44 -18.18 -27.29
C HIS A 259 14.36 -17.10 -27.40
N CYS A 260 14.58 -16.00 -26.69
CA CYS A 260 13.84 -14.75 -26.91
C CYS A 260 14.35 -14.06 -28.18
N ARG A 261 13.45 -13.72 -29.11
CA ARG A 261 13.81 -13.06 -30.38
C ARG A 261 14.27 -11.60 -30.22
N LEU A 262 14.13 -11.01 -29.02
CA LEU A 262 14.55 -9.63 -28.75
C LEU A 262 15.87 -9.53 -27.97
N CYS A 263 16.10 -10.40 -26.99
CA CYS A 263 17.30 -10.37 -26.16
C CYS A 263 18.25 -11.55 -26.36
N GLY A 264 17.86 -12.58 -27.12
CA GLY A 264 18.69 -13.75 -27.38
C GLY A 264 18.88 -14.71 -26.20
N LYS A 265 18.40 -14.35 -24.99
CA LYS A 265 18.50 -15.20 -23.79
C LYS A 265 17.59 -16.44 -23.88
N VAL A 266 17.99 -17.50 -23.18
CA VAL A 266 17.27 -18.78 -23.15
C VAL A 266 16.30 -18.86 -21.96
N VAL A 267 15.05 -19.18 -22.25
CA VAL A 267 13.95 -19.29 -21.29
C VAL A 267 13.20 -20.62 -21.44
N CYS A 268 12.50 -21.03 -20.38
CA CYS A 268 11.57 -22.16 -20.43
C CYS A 268 10.18 -21.74 -20.95
N ASP A 269 9.37 -22.71 -21.33
CA ASP A 269 7.98 -22.58 -21.81
C ASP A 269 6.92 -22.92 -20.75
N ASN A 270 7.29 -22.93 -19.46
CA ASN A 270 6.31 -23.26 -18.42
C ASN A 270 5.21 -22.20 -18.29
N THR A 271 3.95 -22.65 -18.37
CA THR A 271 2.74 -21.85 -18.25
C THR A 271 2.62 -21.12 -16.92
N ASP A 272 3.04 -21.73 -15.81
CA ASP A 272 2.92 -21.09 -14.49
C ASP A 272 3.83 -19.86 -14.36
N THR A 273 5.01 -19.94 -14.95
CA THR A 273 6.03 -18.87 -14.87
C THR A 273 5.92 -17.88 -16.01
N ASN A 274 5.22 -18.26 -17.08
CA ASN A 274 5.05 -17.51 -18.31
C ASN A 274 6.35 -16.84 -18.82
N CYS A 275 7.49 -17.55 -18.72
CA CYS A 275 8.81 -17.00 -19.06
C CYS A 275 8.98 -16.75 -20.56
N SER A 276 8.21 -17.43 -21.40
CA SER A 276 8.26 -17.35 -22.85
C SER A 276 6.86 -17.24 -23.43
N ASN A 277 6.65 -16.28 -24.32
CA ASN A 277 5.34 -15.96 -24.89
C ASN A 277 5.45 -15.97 -26.42
N GLN A 278 4.59 -16.72 -27.10
CA GLN A 278 4.40 -16.62 -28.54
C GLN A 278 3.31 -15.59 -28.81
N ILE A 279 3.66 -14.48 -29.45
CA ILE A 279 2.76 -13.33 -29.62
C ILE A 279 2.62 -13.01 -31.11
N PRO A 280 1.40 -12.90 -31.65
CA PRO A 280 1.18 -12.47 -33.03
C PRO A 280 1.83 -11.12 -33.32
N VAL A 281 2.48 -11.00 -34.48
CA VAL A 281 3.14 -9.75 -34.93
C VAL A 281 2.15 -8.58 -34.93
N THR A 282 0.91 -8.81 -35.36
CA THR A 282 -0.17 -7.81 -35.36
C THR A 282 -0.43 -7.23 -33.98
N SER A 283 -0.48 -8.08 -32.95
CA SER A 283 -0.70 -7.68 -31.56
C SER A 283 0.48 -6.86 -31.03
N LEU A 284 1.71 -7.26 -31.37
CA LEU A 284 2.92 -6.55 -30.98
C LEU A 284 2.99 -5.15 -31.62
N VAL A 285 2.71 -5.03 -32.92
CA VAL A 285 2.71 -3.76 -33.64
C VAL A 285 1.62 -2.83 -33.11
N ASN A 286 0.39 -3.33 -32.93
CA ASN A 286 -0.72 -2.53 -32.39
C ASN A 286 -0.46 -2.05 -30.95
N ALA A 287 0.25 -2.85 -30.14
CA ALA A 287 0.59 -2.49 -28.76
C ALA A 287 1.76 -1.49 -28.66
N ALA A 288 2.50 -1.26 -29.75
CA ALA A 288 3.63 -0.33 -29.83
C ALA A 288 3.45 0.67 -31.00
N SER A 289 2.25 1.21 -31.15
CA SER A 289 1.91 2.17 -32.22
C SER A 289 2.68 3.49 -32.12
N ASP A 290 3.30 3.78 -30.98
CA ASP A 290 4.16 4.95 -30.75
C ASP A 290 5.56 4.80 -31.36
N LEU A 291 5.98 3.57 -31.70
CA LEU A 291 7.29 3.31 -32.29
C LEU A 291 7.27 3.46 -33.82
N PRO A 292 8.41 3.79 -34.47
CA PRO A 292 8.51 3.97 -35.91
C PRO A 292 8.52 2.61 -36.65
N ILE A 293 7.43 1.85 -36.51
CA ILE A 293 7.19 0.61 -37.24
C ILE A 293 6.56 1.02 -38.57
N SER A 294 7.25 0.73 -39.67
CA SER A 294 6.73 0.96 -41.01
C SER A 294 5.59 -0.02 -41.25
N SER A 295 4.36 0.37 -40.92
CA SER A 295 3.18 -0.30 -41.47
C SER A 295 3.23 -0.08 -42.97
N THR A 296 3.65 -1.08 -43.73
CA THR A 296 3.58 -1.02 -45.19
C THR A 296 2.10 -0.82 -45.52
N ALA A 297 1.73 0.34 -46.05
CA ALA A 297 0.35 0.70 -46.40
C ALA A 297 -0.33 -0.31 -47.38
N SER A 298 0.45 -1.26 -47.91
CA SER A 298 0.06 -2.32 -48.83
C SER A 298 -0.27 -3.68 -48.18
N LEU A 299 -0.01 -3.86 -46.87
CA LEU A 299 -0.27 -5.13 -46.18
C LEU A 299 -1.54 -5.06 -45.34
N ASN A 300 -2.45 -6.01 -45.58
CA ASN A 300 -3.52 -6.34 -44.63
C ASN A 300 -2.88 -6.99 -43.41
N LEU A 301 -2.51 -6.18 -42.40
CA LEU A 301 -1.98 -6.67 -41.12
C LEU A 301 -2.75 -7.86 -40.53
N PRO A 302 -4.10 -7.93 -40.58
CA PRO A 302 -4.86 -9.07 -40.05
C PRO A 302 -4.55 -10.44 -40.66
N GLU A 303 -3.94 -10.52 -41.84
CA GLU A 303 -3.60 -11.78 -42.52
C GLU A 303 -2.25 -12.36 -42.05
N ILE A 304 -1.48 -11.62 -41.25
CA ILE A 304 -0.16 -12.06 -40.77
C ILE A 304 -0.33 -12.96 -39.54
N GLU A 305 -0.32 -14.27 -39.76
CA GLU A 305 -0.39 -15.29 -38.69
C GLU A 305 0.95 -15.53 -37.97
N THR A 306 2.03 -14.89 -38.41
CA THR A 306 3.35 -15.07 -37.81
C THR A 306 3.36 -14.65 -36.35
N GLN A 307 3.88 -15.55 -35.50
CA GLN A 307 4.08 -15.32 -34.08
C GLN A 307 5.57 -15.21 -33.77
N VAL A 308 5.90 -14.29 -32.86
CA VAL A 308 7.28 -14.07 -32.40
C VAL A 308 7.39 -14.46 -30.94
N ARG A 309 8.42 -15.25 -30.62
CA ARG A 309 8.68 -15.67 -29.25
C ARG A 309 9.45 -14.59 -28.48
N VAL A 310 8.82 -14.03 -27.47
CA VAL A 310 9.40 -12.99 -26.61
C VAL A 310 9.34 -13.43 -25.14
N CYS A 311 10.43 -13.24 -24.39
CA CYS A 311 10.42 -13.54 -22.96
C CYS A 311 9.62 -12.51 -22.17
N SER A 312 9.06 -12.90 -21.02
CA SER A 312 8.22 -12.00 -20.21
C SER A 312 8.94 -10.74 -19.75
N SER A 313 10.25 -10.83 -19.49
CA SER A 313 11.07 -9.66 -19.17
C SER A 313 11.08 -8.65 -20.32
N CYS A 314 11.30 -9.08 -21.57
CA CYS A 314 11.28 -8.17 -22.72
C CYS A 314 9.88 -7.61 -23.01
N VAL A 315 8.84 -8.44 -22.88
CA VAL A 315 7.43 -7.99 -23.00
C VAL A 315 7.17 -6.89 -21.96
N GLN A 316 7.55 -7.11 -20.71
CA GLN A 316 7.34 -6.12 -19.65
C GLN A 316 8.13 -4.83 -19.90
N SER A 317 9.40 -4.93 -20.31
CA SER A 317 10.25 -3.76 -20.55
C SER A 317 9.71 -2.86 -21.66
N ILE A 318 9.19 -3.43 -22.76
CA ILE A 318 8.63 -2.65 -23.87
C ILE A 318 7.21 -2.16 -23.55
N PHE A 319 6.32 -3.04 -23.10
CA PHE A 319 4.88 -2.75 -23.14
C PHE A 319 4.29 -2.28 -21.81
N ARG A 320 4.97 -2.44 -20.67
CA ARG A 320 4.39 -2.06 -19.36
C ARG A 320 4.11 -0.56 -19.27
N LYS A 321 5.06 0.28 -19.70
CA LYS A 321 4.90 1.74 -19.67
C LYS A 321 3.80 2.18 -20.65
N ARG A 322 3.83 1.66 -21.88
CA ARG A 322 2.82 1.93 -22.92
C ARG A 322 1.42 1.55 -22.47
N LYS A 323 1.26 0.37 -21.86
CA LYS A 323 0.00 -0.09 -21.28
C LYS A 323 -0.50 0.88 -20.20
N PHE A 324 0.40 1.29 -19.29
CA PHE A 324 0.06 2.22 -18.23
C PHE A 324 -0.36 3.60 -18.77
N GLU A 325 0.36 4.15 -19.74
CA GLU A 325 0.01 5.43 -20.38
C GLU A 325 -1.33 5.35 -21.12
N LYS A 326 -1.58 4.23 -21.82
CA LYS A 326 -2.87 3.98 -22.46
C LYS A 326 -3.99 3.90 -21.42
N GLU A 327 -3.78 3.19 -20.31
CA GLU A 327 -4.75 3.09 -19.21
C GLU A 327 -5.04 4.44 -18.54
N LEU A 328 -4.05 5.32 -18.42
CA LEU A 328 -4.24 6.68 -17.91
C LEU A 328 -5.12 7.54 -18.85
N GLY A 329 -5.05 7.31 -20.15
CA GLY A 329 -5.89 7.99 -21.15
C GLY A 329 -7.30 7.40 -21.28
N MET A 330 -7.57 6.24 -20.67
CA MET A 330 -8.90 5.62 -20.71
C MET A 330 -9.84 6.28 -19.69
N PRO A 331 -11.16 6.31 -19.96
CA PRO A 331 -12.12 6.80 -18.98
C PRO A 331 -12.05 5.97 -17.70
N LEU A 332 -12.27 6.65 -16.56
CA LEU A 332 -12.41 6.01 -15.26
C LEU A 332 -13.47 4.90 -15.33
N THR A 333 -13.28 3.83 -14.55
CA THR A 333 -14.31 2.79 -14.43
C THR A 333 -15.57 3.35 -13.78
N ASN A 334 -16.69 2.68 -13.99
CA ASN A 334 -17.96 3.10 -13.38
C ASN A 334 -17.87 3.20 -11.85
N ILE A 335 -17.14 2.30 -11.19
CA ILE A 335 -16.85 2.35 -9.74
C ILE A 335 -16.21 3.70 -9.35
N PHE A 336 -15.19 4.15 -10.09
CA PHE A 336 -14.52 5.42 -9.81
C PHE A 336 -15.38 6.62 -10.18
N GLN A 337 -16.15 6.56 -11.29
CA GLN A 337 -17.10 7.62 -11.66
C GLN A 337 -18.19 7.80 -10.60
N LEU A 338 -18.75 6.71 -10.07
CA LEU A 338 -19.72 6.75 -8.97
C LEU A 338 -19.08 7.35 -7.70
N TYR A 339 -17.85 6.97 -7.38
CA TYR A 339 -17.12 7.51 -6.24
C TYR A 339 -16.85 9.02 -6.36
N GLU A 340 -16.48 9.53 -7.54
CA GLU A 340 -16.34 10.98 -7.75
C GLU A 340 -17.65 11.73 -7.52
N ARG A 341 -18.77 11.21 -8.03
CA ARG A 341 -20.09 11.79 -7.76
C ARG A 341 -20.44 11.74 -6.27
N MET A 342 -20.13 10.65 -5.59
CA MET A 342 -20.31 10.52 -4.13
C MET A 342 -19.50 11.57 -3.39
N ARG A 343 -18.25 11.84 -3.79
CA ARG A 343 -17.41 12.89 -3.16
C ARG A 343 -18.03 14.28 -3.30
N THR A 344 -18.64 14.60 -4.44
CA THR A 344 -19.34 15.87 -4.63
C THR A 344 -20.50 16.02 -3.65
N TYR A 345 -21.33 14.98 -3.48
CA TYR A 345 -22.41 15.00 -2.49
C TYR A 345 -21.90 15.01 -1.05
N ALA A 346 -20.81 14.29 -0.74
CA ALA A 346 -20.19 14.33 0.58
C ALA A 346 -19.70 15.73 0.94
N SER A 347 -19.07 16.44 0.00
CA SER A 347 -18.64 17.83 0.19
C SER A 347 -19.84 18.76 0.42
N LEU A 348 -20.94 18.56 -0.31
CA LEU A 348 -22.17 19.32 -0.12
C LEU A 348 -22.80 19.06 1.25
N ILE A 349 -22.80 17.80 1.70
CA ILE A 349 -23.30 17.41 3.01
C ILE A 349 -22.47 18.10 4.10
N LEU A 350 -21.13 17.98 4.04
CA LEU A 350 -20.24 18.56 5.05
C LEU A 350 -20.37 20.08 5.14
N SER A 351 -20.45 20.78 4.00
CA SER A 351 -20.63 22.24 3.99
C SER A 351 -21.98 22.65 4.57
N THR A 352 -23.04 21.90 4.26
CA THR A 352 -24.39 22.15 4.79
C THR A 352 -24.47 21.86 6.30
N VAL A 353 -23.85 20.78 6.78
CA VAL A 353 -23.72 20.46 8.22
C VAL A 353 -23.01 21.60 8.96
N ALA A 354 -21.90 22.10 8.41
CA ALA A 354 -21.15 23.18 9.03
C ALA A 354 -21.97 24.48 9.11
N SER A 355 -22.65 24.84 8.02
CA SER A 355 -23.55 26.02 7.98
C SER A 355 -24.70 25.92 8.98
N LEU A 356 -25.32 24.73 9.13
CA LEU A 356 -26.38 24.54 10.13
C LEU A 356 -25.86 24.66 11.56
N LYS A 357 -24.65 24.12 11.84
CA LYS A 357 -24.01 24.24 13.15
C LYS A 357 -23.74 25.70 13.50
N SER A 358 -23.20 26.52 12.59
CA SER A 358 -22.94 27.93 12.85
C SER A 358 -24.22 28.73 13.09
N THR A 359 -25.25 28.56 12.25
CA THR A 359 -26.55 29.24 12.42
C THR A 359 -27.22 28.84 13.74
N SER A 360 -27.13 27.57 14.15
CA SER A 360 -27.68 27.13 15.44
C SER A 360 -26.93 27.71 16.65
N GLN A 361 -25.61 27.90 16.54
CA GLN A 361 -24.80 28.49 17.61
C GLN A 361 -25.05 29.99 17.73
N GLU A 362 -25.24 30.70 16.62
CA GLU A 362 -25.62 32.11 16.59
C GLU A 362 -27.02 32.32 17.18
N ALA A 363 -28.00 31.49 16.80
CA ALA A 363 -29.34 31.52 17.38
C ALA A 363 -29.34 31.26 18.90
N ARG A 364 -28.49 30.34 19.39
CA ARG A 364 -28.31 30.08 20.83
C ARG A 364 -27.66 31.26 21.57
N LYS A 365 -26.76 32.01 20.94
CA LYS A 365 -26.14 33.22 21.52
C LYS A 365 -27.14 34.38 21.60
N SER A 366 -27.97 34.57 20.57
CA SER A 366 -29.01 35.61 20.58
C SER A 366 -30.14 35.32 21.57
N ALA A 367 -30.45 34.06 21.87
CA ALA A 367 -31.48 33.68 22.85
C ALA A 367 -31.15 34.06 24.31
N ASN A 368 -29.90 34.42 24.62
CA ASN A 368 -29.50 34.94 25.94
C ASN A 368 -29.69 36.47 26.07
N SER A 369 -30.02 37.17 24.98
CA SER A 369 -30.51 38.54 24.99
C SER A 369 -32.03 38.47 24.83
N ASN A 370 -32.80 39.07 25.73
CA ASN A 370 -34.27 38.93 25.87
C ASN A 370 -35.12 39.50 24.71
N THR A 371 -34.67 39.38 23.46
CA THR A 371 -35.37 39.84 22.26
C THR A 371 -35.20 38.80 21.15
N VAL A 372 -36.16 37.89 21.01
CA VAL A 372 -36.20 36.99 19.85
C VAL A 372 -37.63 36.94 19.30
N ASN A 373 -37.94 37.82 18.35
CA ASN A 373 -38.88 37.52 17.28
C ASN A 373 -38.07 36.78 16.22
N VAL A 374 -38.19 35.45 16.13
CA VAL A 374 -37.72 34.69 14.96
C VAL A 374 -38.52 35.20 13.77
N THR A 375 -37.84 35.75 12.76
CA THR A 375 -38.54 36.28 11.59
C THR A 375 -38.97 35.12 10.69
N ALA A 376 -40.17 35.18 10.09
CA ALA A 376 -40.68 34.15 9.16
C ALA A 376 -39.72 33.84 7.98
N SER A 377 -38.75 34.73 7.72
CA SER A 377 -37.65 34.55 6.76
C SER A 377 -36.64 33.47 7.17
N GLU A 378 -36.31 33.36 8.46
CA GLU A 378 -35.29 32.44 9.00
C GLU A 378 -35.80 30.98 8.99
N GLU A 379 -37.08 30.77 9.30
CA GLU A 379 -37.73 29.46 9.29
C GLU A 379 -37.89 28.89 7.86
N SER A 380 -38.17 29.76 6.89
CA SER A 380 -38.19 29.42 5.46
C SER A 380 -36.82 29.01 4.94
N ASN A 381 -35.75 29.73 5.34
CA ASN A 381 -34.38 29.41 4.95
C ASN A 381 -33.87 28.12 5.59
N LEU A 382 -34.22 27.86 6.86
CA LEU A 382 -33.89 26.61 7.55
C LEU A 382 -34.57 25.40 6.89
N SER A 383 -35.84 25.55 6.51
CA SER A 383 -36.61 24.52 5.81
C SER A 383 -36.05 24.20 4.41
N LYS A 384 -35.58 25.22 3.67
CA LYS A 384 -34.90 25.04 2.37
C LYS A 384 -33.57 24.31 2.53
N THR A 385 -32.76 24.70 3.51
CA THR A 385 -31.47 24.06 3.81
C THR A 385 -31.65 22.60 4.22
N ARG A 386 -32.66 22.30 5.04
CA ARG A 386 -33.04 20.93 5.40
C ARG A 386 -33.43 20.08 4.20
N ARG A 387 -34.28 20.58 3.29
CA ARG A 387 -34.65 19.87 2.06
C ARG A 387 -33.45 19.57 1.17
N ARG A 388 -32.57 20.57 0.98
CA ARG A 388 -31.33 20.41 0.19
C ARG A 388 -30.43 19.32 0.75
N MET A 389 -30.33 19.24 2.06
CA MET A 389 -29.52 18.26 2.77
C MET A 389 -30.07 16.84 2.67
N VAL A 390 -31.36 16.64 2.93
CA VAL A 390 -32.01 15.32 2.79
C VAL A 390 -31.90 14.83 1.35
N GLY A 391 -32.05 15.73 0.38
CA GLY A 391 -31.80 15.42 -1.04
C GLY A 391 -30.36 14.97 -1.30
N ALA A 392 -29.36 15.62 -0.70
CA ALA A 392 -27.95 15.25 -0.85
C ALA A 392 -27.64 13.88 -0.22
N PHE A 393 -28.17 13.57 0.97
CA PHE A 393 -28.02 12.24 1.58
C PHE A 393 -28.73 11.15 0.78
N SER A 394 -29.94 11.41 0.28
CA SER A 394 -30.67 10.46 -0.57
C SER A 394 -29.92 10.17 -1.86
N ALA A 395 -29.35 11.20 -2.49
CA ALA A 395 -28.50 11.02 -3.66
C ALA A 395 -27.22 10.22 -3.34
N TYR A 396 -26.57 10.50 -2.21
CA TYR A 396 -25.39 9.78 -1.75
C TYR A 396 -25.67 8.29 -1.46
N ASP A 397 -26.78 7.98 -0.79
CA ASP A 397 -27.22 6.61 -0.51
C ASP A 397 -27.60 5.87 -1.82
N LYS A 398 -28.29 6.54 -2.74
CA LYS A 398 -28.60 5.98 -4.06
C LYS A 398 -27.32 5.60 -4.83
N LEU A 399 -26.31 6.46 -4.82
CA LEU A 399 -25.02 6.16 -5.44
C LEU A 399 -24.29 5.01 -4.73
N THR A 400 -24.38 4.92 -3.40
CA THR A 400 -23.79 3.81 -2.63
C THR A 400 -24.44 2.48 -3.00
N LYS A 401 -25.78 2.45 -3.15
CA LYS A 401 -26.53 1.27 -3.59
C LYS A 401 -26.24 0.89 -5.05
N GLN A 402 -26.03 1.88 -5.91
CA GLN A 402 -25.57 1.64 -7.28
C GLN A 402 -24.16 1.02 -7.27
N LEU A 403 -23.25 1.58 -6.49
CA LEU A 403 -21.88 1.07 -6.35
C LEU A 403 -21.83 -0.37 -5.85
N LEU A 404 -22.73 -0.77 -4.94
CA LEU A 404 -22.85 -2.15 -4.46
C LEU A 404 -23.23 -3.15 -5.57
N LYS A 405 -23.96 -2.71 -6.60
CA LYS A 405 -24.40 -3.55 -7.73
C LYS A 405 -23.34 -3.68 -8.83
N GLU A 406 -22.32 -2.83 -8.82
CA GLU A 406 -21.25 -2.88 -9.81
C GLU A 406 -20.40 -4.14 -9.68
N VAL A 407 -20.02 -4.73 -10.81
CA VAL A 407 -19.16 -5.92 -10.85
C VAL A 407 -17.69 -5.48 -10.99
N PRO A 408 -16.81 -5.76 -10.01
CA PRO A 408 -15.39 -5.44 -10.12
C PRO A 408 -14.69 -6.25 -11.20
N ARG A 409 -13.76 -5.63 -11.94
CA ARG A 409 -13.00 -6.30 -13.01
C ARG A 409 -11.87 -7.19 -12.47
N ASN A 410 -11.40 -6.91 -11.26
CA ASN A 410 -10.31 -7.63 -10.60
C ASN A 410 -10.41 -7.51 -9.08
N GLU A 411 -9.61 -8.30 -8.36
CA GLU A 411 -9.63 -8.34 -6.90
C GLU A 411 -9.25 -6.99 -6.26
N SER A 412 -8.39 -6.20 -6.91
CA SER A 412 -8.04 -4.86 -6.43
C SER A 412 -9.24 -3.91 -6.46
N GLU A 413 -10.00 -3.90 -7.55
CA GLU A 413 -11.24 -3.12 -7.64
C GLU A 413 -12.29 -3.57 -6.62
N LYS A 414 -12.41 -4.88 -6.38
CA LYS A 414 -13.33 -5.42 -5.37
C LYS A 414 -12.97 -4.93 -3.96
N ARG A 415 -11.68 -4.90 -3.63
CA ARG A 415 -11.19 -4.35 -2.37
C ARG A 415 -11.48 -2.85 -2.24
N ILE A 416 -11.29 -2.09 -3.33
CA ILE A 416 -11.59 -0.64 -3.36
C ILE A 416 -13.10 -0.40 -3.18
N GLN A 417 -13.94 -1.11 -3.93
CA GLN A 417 -15.40 -1.04 -3.81
C GLN A 417 -15.86 -1.31 -2.38
N SER A 418 -15.36 -2.39 -1.77
CA SER A 418 -15.70 -2.76 -0.38
C SER A 418 -15.31 -1.66 0.61
N ALA A 419 -14.13 -1.06 0.45
CA ALA A 419 -13.67 0.04 1.29
C ALA A 419 -14.52 1.31 1.12
N ILE A 420 -14.89 1.65 -0.12
CA ILE A 420 -15.76 2.81 -0.39
C ILE A 420 -17.14 2.61 0.26
N ILE A 421 -17.74 1.42 0.12
CA ILE A 421 -19.06 1.12 0.69
C ILE A 421 -19.03 1.19 2.23
N ALA A 422 -18.00 0.61 2.84
CA ALA A 422 -17.82 0.66 4.30
C ALA A 422 -17.70 2.12 4.79
N GLN A 423 -16.88 2.93 4.12
CA GLN A 423 -16.73 4.34 4.46
C GLN A 423 -18.01 5.14 4.21
N ALA A 424 -18.75 4.84 3.15
CA ALA A 424 -20.01 5.50 2.84
C ALA A 424 -21.08 5.25 3.92
N SER A 425 -21.17 4.00 4.41
CA SER A 425 -22.07 3.66 5.51
C SER A 425 -21.69 4.39 6.80
N ALA A 426 -20.40 4.43 7.14
CA ALA A 426 -19.91 5.18 8.31
C ALA A 426 -20.19 6.69 8.19
N PHE A 427 -19.96 7.27 7.01
CA PHE A 427 -20.21 8.68 6.73
C PHE A 427 -21.68 9.08 6.92
N ILE A 428 -22.61 8.25 6.45
CA ILE A 428 -24.05 8.46 6.63
C ILE A 428 -24.39 8.46 8.13
N LEU A 429 -23.94 7.46 8.89
CA LEU A 429 -24.23 7.36 10.33
C LEU A 429 -23.70 8.56 11.12
N GLU A 430 -22.46 8.95 10.87
CA GLU A 430 -21.80 10.06 11.59
C GLU A 430 -22.49 11.40 11.33
N ASN A 431 -22.93 11.66 10.10
CA ASN A 431 -23.42 12.98 9.71
C ASN A 431 -24.94 13.12 9.80
N MET A 432 -25.70 12.02 9.87
CA MET A 432 -27.16 12.08 9.97
C MET A 432 -27.66 12.29 11.42
N LEU A 433 -26.98 11.73 12.42
CA LEU A 433 -27.40 11.77 13.83
C LEU A 433 -27.40 13.17 14.46
N PRO A 434 -26.35 14.02 14.28
CA PRO A 434 -26.35 15.38 14.85
C PRO A 434 -27.49 16.27 14.34
N LEU A 435 -28.05 15.96 13.18
CA LEU A 435 -29.09 16.77 12.53
C LEU A 435 -30.48 16.52 13.08
N ARG A 436 -30.78 15.28 13.47
CA ARG A 436 -32.04 14.94 14.12
C ARG A 436 -32.20 15.71 15.42
N ASN A 437 -31.09 15.88 16.16
CA ASN A 437 -31.06 16.63 17.40
C ASN A 437 -31.15 18.15 17.17
N LEU A 438 -30.43 18.70 16.17
CA LEU A 438 -30.51 20.14 15.85
C LEU A 438 -31.91 20.59 15.39
N THR A 439 -32.64 19.73 14.69
CA THR A 439 -33.97 20.07 14.16
C THR A 439 -35.08 19.89 15.18
N ALA A 440 -34.92 18.97 16.13
CA ALA A 440 -35.85 18.81 17.27
C ALA A 440 -35.81 20.03 18.21
N ASP A 441 -34.60 20.53 18.53
CA ASP A 441 -34.40 21.70 19.41
C ASP A 441 -35.02 23.00 18.88
N LEU A 442 -35.19 23.13 17.56
CA LEU A 442 -35.80 24.30 16.92
C LEU A 442 -37.32 24.17 16.79
N ALA A 443 -37.84 22.96 16.63
CA ALA A 443 -39.27 22.69 16.50
C ALA A 443 -40.00 22.66 17.86
N SER A 444 -39.29 22.37 18.95
CA SER A 444 -39.89 22.27 20.29
C SER A 444 -40.23 23.62 20.94
N LYS A 445 -40.14 24.75 20.22
CA LYS A 445 -40.47 26.09 20.74
C LYS A 445 -41.74 26.71 20.12
N SER A 446 -42.40 26.02 19.20
CA SER A 446 -43.65 26.47 18.57
C SER A 446 -44.70 25.37 18.67
N ALA A 447 -45.34 25.26 19.85
CA ALA A 447 -46.54 24.44 20.01
C ALA A 447 -47.52 25.13 20.96
N ASP A 448 -48.50 25.84 20.39
CA ASP A 448 -49.83 26.02 21.00
C ASP A 448 -50.68 24.78 20.68
N PRO A 449 -51.57 24.32 21.59
CA PRO A 449 -52.33 23.10 21.40
C PRO A 449 -53.75 23.41 20.89
N GLU A 450 -53.98 23.44 19.58
CA GLU A 450 -55.32 23.16 19.05
C GLU A 450 -55.34 22.87 17.54
N VAL A 451 -56.32 22.03 17.17
CA VAL A 451 -56.75 21.61 15.82
C VAL A 451 -56.17 20.28 15.29
N SER A 452 -57.10 19.32 15.23
CA SER A 452 -57.00 17.95 14.77
C SER A 452 -56.91 17.78 13.23
N GLN A 453 -56.37 16.62 12.85
CA GLN A 453 -56.60 15.86 11.60
C GLN A 453 -56.01 16.38 10.28
N ALA A 454 -54.84 15.84 9.93
CA ALA A 454 -54.60 15.29 8.59
C ALA A 454 -53.56 14.15 8.68
N GLN A 455 -53.96 12.99 8.19
CA GLN A 455 -53.15 11.78 8.09
C GLN A 455 -51.94 12.01 7.18
N SER A 456 -50.74 11.79 7.70
CA SER A 456 -49.58 11.22 6.99
C SER A 456 -48.36 11.31 7.91
N SER A 457 -48.22 10.33 8.80
CA SER A 457 -46.96 10.11 9.49
C SER A 457 -45.98 9.47 8.50
N PRO A 458 -44.84 10.07 8.13
CA PRO A 458 -43.72 9.29 7.66
C PRO A 458 -43.04 8.71 8.89
N SER A 459 -43.41 7.48 9.23
CA SER A 459 -42.76 6.64 10.23
C SER A 459 -41.30 6.42 9.82
N TYR A 460 -40.40 7.26 10.34
CA TYR A 460 -38.97 6.94 10.42
C TYR A 460 -38.71 6.22 11.75
N GLU A 461 -39.22 4.99 11.84
CA GLU A 461 -38.81 4.04 12.88
C GLU A 461 -37.39 3.52 12.55
N ASN A 462 -36.54 3.57 13.57
CA ASN A 462 -35.28 2.82 13.75
C ASN A 462 -34.57 2.32 12.48
N SER A 463 -33.73 3.18 11.88
CA SER A 463 -32.80 2.77 10.83
C SER A 463 -31.62 2.00 11.43
N LEU A 464 -31.82 0.73 11.75
CA LEU A 464 -30.74 -0.24 11.91
C LEU A 464 -29.95 -0.33 10.60
N THR A 465 -28.62 -0.45 10.69
CA THR A 465 -27.79 -0.66 9.49
C THR A 465 -28.07 -2.02 8.86
N ILE A 466 -27.83 -2.19 7.56
CA ILE A 466 -28.01 -3.48 6.86
C ILE A 466 -27.19 -4.61 7.52
N LYS A 467 -26.03 -4.27 8.11
CA LYS A 467 -25.22 -5.21 8.88
C LYS A 467 -25.92 -5.61 10.19
N GLU A 468 -26.43 -4.64 10.95
CA GLU A 468 -27.17 -4.92 12.19
C GLU A 468 -28.48 -5.69 11.91
N ILE A 469 -29.19 -5.38 10.82
CA ILE A 469 -30.38 -6.15 10.41
C ILE A 469 -29.98 -7.60 10.08
N LYS A 470 -28.89 -7.80 9.36
CA LYS A 470 -28.41 -9.16 9.03
C LYS A 470 -27.92 -9.91 10.27
N ASP A 471 -27.20 -9.23 11.16
CA ASP A 471 -26.68 -9.80 12.40
C ASP A 471 -27.84 -10.16 13.34
N TYR A 472 -28.85 -9.29 13.50
CA TYR A 472 -30.04 -9.57 14.30
C TYR A 472 -30.94 -10.64 13.68
N ARG A 473 -31.10 -10.71 12.35
CA ARG A 473 -31.80 -11.82 11.69
C ARG A 473 -31.10 -13.16 11.93
N THR A 474 -29.77 -13.17 11.88
CA THR A 474 -28.97 -14.37 12.15
C THR A 474 -29.11 -14.80 13.61
N GLN A 475 -29.04 -13.87 14.56
CA GLN A 475 -29.24 -14.14 15.98
C GLN A 475 -30.66 -14.64 16.28
N LEU A 476 -31.68 -14.05 15.66
CA LEU A 476 -33.08 -14.45 15.84
C LEU A 476 -33.32 -15.88 15.31
N MET A 477 -32.73 -16.23 14.17
CA MET A 477 -32.79 -17.60 13.63
C MET A 477 -32.18 -18.64 14.58
N VAL A 478 -31.02 -18.33 15.18
CA VAL A 478 -30.37 -19.22 16.15
C VAL A 478 -31.20 -19.37 17.42
N ILE A 479 -31.81 -18.29 17.91
CA ILE A 479 -32.64 -18.33 19.13
C ILE A 479 -33.93 -19.12 18.90
N GLU A 480 -34.59 -18.98 17.74
CA GLU A 480 -35.77 -19.80 17.42
C GLU A 480 -35.42 -21.29 17.27
N GLU A 481 -34.25 -21.62 16.71
CA GLU A 481 -33.76 -23.01 16.66
C GLU A 481 -33.49 -23.56 18.07
N GLN A 482 -32.84 -22.78 18.94
CA GLN A 482 -32.59 -23.16 20.34
C GLN A 482 -33.89 -23.34 21.13
N LYS A 483 -34.88 -22.48 20.91
CA LYS A 483 -36.21 -22.58 21.53
C LYS A 483 -36.91 -23.88 21.14
N PHE A 484 -36.88 -24.24 19.85
CA PHE A 484 -37.44 -25.50 19.36
C PHE A 484 -36.78 -26.72 20.02
N LEU A 485 -35.45 -26.71 20.14
CA LEU A 485 -34.70 -27.79 20.81
C LEU A 485 -35.05 -27.90 22.29
N VAL A 486 -35.16 -26.78 23.00
CA VAL A 486 -35.53 -26.76 24.43
C VAL A 486 -36.97 -27.22 24.63
N GLU A 487 -37.89 -26.85 23.74
CA GLU A 487 -39.29 -27.34 23.76
C GLU A 487 -39.36 -28.87 23.60
N ASP A 488 -38.57 -29.46 22.69
CA ASP A 488 -38.47 -30.92 22.55
C ASP A 488 -37.84 -31.58 23.79
N MET A 489 -36.78 -30.98 24.36
CA MET A 489 -36.16 -31.47 25.60
C MET A 489 -37.14 -31.45 26.79
N ILE A 490 -38.00 -30.43 26.89
CA ILE A 490 -39.06 -30.36 27.90
C ILE A 490 -40.08 -31.49 27.69
N ALA A 491 -40.49 -31.73 26.43
CA ALA A 491 -41.43 -32.80 26.11
C ALA A 491 -40.85 -34.18 26.46
N GLN A 492 -39.57 -34.41 26.18
CA GLN A 492 -38.86 -35.65 26.53
C GLN A 492 -38.68 -35.81 28.05
N ALA A 493 -38.28 -34.76 28.76
CA ALA A 493 -38.13 -34.78 30.22
C ALA A 493 -39.47 -35.05 30.92
N THR A 494 -40.55 -34.46 30.42
CA THR A 494 -41.92 -34.69 30.91
C THR A 494 -42.38 -36.13 30.66
N LYS A 495 -42.10 -36.68 29.47
CA LYS A 495 -42.39 -38.09 29.14
C LYS A 495 -41.60 -39.08 30.01
N GLN A 496 -40.39 -38.72 30.40
CA GLN A 496 -39.52 -39.49 31.31
C GLN A 496 -39.81 -39.24 32.80
N ARG A 497 -40.83 -38.43 33.15
CA ARG A 497 -41.20 -38.05 34.53
C ARG A 497 -40.06 -37.37 35.32
N LYS A 498 -39.13 -36.70 34.64
CA LYS A 498 -38.06 -35.90 35.24
C LYS A 498 -38.51 -34.44 35.41
N PHE A 499 -39.38 -34.21 36.39
CA PHE A 499 -40.06 -32.92 36.56
C PHE A 499 -39.14 -31.77 36.99
N ASP A 500 -38.08 -32.07 37.74
CA ASP A 500 -37.09 -31.05 38.14
C ASP A 500 -36.31 -30.51 36.91
N GLU A 501 -35.95 -31.41 35.99
CA GLU A 501 -35.28 -31.06 34.73
C GLU A 501 -36.23 -30.27 33.80
N ALA A 502 -37.49 -30.69 33.70
CA ALA A 502 -38.52 -29.98 32.93
C ALA A 502 -38.78 -28.56 33.47
N SER A 503 -38.73 -28.36 34.80
CA SER A 503 -38.89 -27.04 35.43
C SER A 503 -37.73 -26.10 35.12
N VAL A 504 -36.48 -26.60 35.16
CA VAL A 504 -35.29 -25.82 34.80
C VAL A 504 -35.29 -25.46 33.32
N LEU A 505 -35.61 -26.41 32.44
CA LEU A 505 -35.67 -26.18 31.00
C LEU A 505 -36.78 -25.17 30.62
N SER A 506 -37.89 -25.16 31.36
CA SER A 506 -38.99 -24.21 31.15
C SER A 506 -38.59 -22.77 31.49
N LYS A 507 -37.75 -22.54 32.51
CA LYS A 507 -37.17 -21.22 32.80
C LYS A 507 -36.22 -20.76 31.70
N ASN A 508 -35.39 -21.66 31.18
CA ASN A 508 -34.52 -21.37 30.03
C ASN A 508 -35.33 -21.01 28.79
N LEU A 509 -36.47 -21.69 28.58
CA LEU A 509 -37.38 -21.39 27.48
C LEU A 509 -38.02 -20.00 27.59
N GLU A 510 -38.41 -19.57 28.79
CA GLU A 510 -38.93 -18.22 29.02
C GLU A 510 -37.89 -17.13 28.76
N GLU A 511 -36.63 -17.37 29.14
CA GLU A 511 -35.53 -16.44 28.86
C GLU A 511 -35.26 -16.32 27.35
N LEU A 512 -35.23 -17.45 26.62
CA LEU A 512 -35.07 -17.47 25.16
C LEU A 512 -36.24 -16.77 24.46
N LYS A 513 -37.48 -16.94 24.93
CA LYS A 513 -38.67 -16.22 24.42
C LYS A 513 -38.53 -14.70 24.63
N SER A 514 -38.15 -14.27 25.83
CA SER A 514 -37.94 -12.84 26.12
C SER A 514 -36.83 -12.22 25.25
N GLN A 515 -35.77 -12.97 24.97
CA GLN A 515 -34.70 -12.51 24.09
C GLN A 515 -35.14 -12.45 22.62
N SER A 516 -35.92 -13.43 22.15
CA SER A 516 -36.53 -13.42 20.81
C SER A 516 -37.44 -12.21 20.62
N ASP A 517 -38.34 -11.93 21.58
CA ASP A 517 -39.28 -10.81 21.52
C ASP A 517 -38.57 -9.44 21.51
N LYS A 518 -37.47 -9.31 22.27
CA LYS A 518 -36.63 -8.10 22.25
C LYS A 518 -35.97 -7.90 20.89
N LEU A 519 -35.40 -8.95 20.29
CA LEU A 519 -34.78 -8.87 18.97
C LEU A 519 -35.81 -8.60 17.86
N ALA A 520 -37.00 -9.21 17.96
CA ALA A 520 -38.11 -8.96 17.05
C ALA A 520 -38.61 -7.50 17.15
N SER A 521 -38.73 -6.96 18.37
CA SER A 521 -39.10 -5.56 18.60
C SER A 521 -38.04 -4.58 18.09
N LEU A 522 -36.75 -4.93 18.18
CA LEU A 522 -35.65 -4.12 17.63
C LEU A 522 -35.64 -4.14 16.10
N LEU A 523 -35.97 -5.28 15.47
CA LEU A 523 -36.07 -5.43 14.02
C LEU A 523 -37.31 -4.76 13.42
N GLY A 524 -38.38 -4.57 14.20
CA GLY A 524 -39.62 -3.94 13.72
C GLY A 524 -40.19 -4.66 12.49
N GLY A 525 -40.66 -3.89 11.49
CA GLY A 525 -41.20 -4.43 10.23
C GLY A 525 -40.20 -5.16 9.31
N GLU A 526 -38.91 -5.21 9.69
CA GLU A 526 -37.86 -5.97 9.00
C GLU A 526 -37.62 -7.36 9.63
N GLY A 527 -38.39 -7.72 10.66
CA GLY A 527 -38.46 -9.09 11.20
C GLY A 527 -39.25 -9.99 10.24
N PHE A 528 -38.56 -10.99 9.67
CA PHE A 528 -39.06 -12.04 8.77
C PHE A 528 -40.47 -11.81 8.17
N LYS A 529 -40.51 -11.18 7.00
CA LYS A 529 -41.56 -11.42 6.00
C LYS A 529 -41.17 -12.56 5.09
#